data_AF-A0A661W902-F1
#
_entry.id   AF-A0A661W902-F1
#
_cell.length_a   1.000
_cell.length_b   1.000
_cell.length_c   1.000
_cell.angle_alpha   90.00
_cell.angle_beta   90.00
_cell.angle_gamma   90.00
#
_symmetry.space_group_name_H-M   'P 1'
#
loop_
_entity.id
_entity.type
_entity.pdbx_description
1 polymer ?
#
loop_
_entity_poly.entity_id
_entity_poly.type
_entity_poly.pdbx_seq_one_letter_code
_entity_poly.pdbx_strand_id
1 'polypeptide(L)' 'MMIKYFKDIDILNIELHEGEFGYSEEIAEGVIFDISQEGEILSIEVLDVAKKF' A
#
# COMPACT_ATOMS: atom_id res chain seq x y z
N MET A 1 1.63 6.45 -10.99
CA MET A 1 0.43 6.65 -10.13
C MET A 1 -0.76 5.84 -10.65
N MET A 2 -1.13 4.80 -9.90
CA MET A 2 -2.26 3.92 -10.17
C MET A 2 -3.01 3.66 -8.86
N ILE A 3 -4.34 3.55 -8.91
CA ILE A 3 -5.16 3.21 -7.74
C ILE A 3 -5.88 1.90 -8.05
N LYS A 4 -5.73 0.90 -7.19
CA LYS A 4 -6.32 -0.42 -7.38
C LYS A 4 -6.95 -0.94 -6.11
N TYR A 5 -8.22 -1.32 -6.19
CA TYR A 5 -8.91 -1.99 -5.11
C TYR A 5 -8.94 -3.51 -5.35
N PHE A 6 -8.30 -4.26 -4.45
CA PHE A 6 -8.28 -5.72 -4.45
C PHE A 6 -9.43 -6.25 -3.59
N LYS A 7 -10.61 -6.36 -4.21
CA LYS A 7 -11.86 -6.72 -3.53
C LYS A 7 -11.80 -8.04 -2.74
N ASP A 8 -11.07 -9.03 -3.23
CA ASP A 8 -11.02 -10.37 -2.59
C ASP A 8 -10.35 -10.35 -1.21
N ILE A 9 -9.48 -9.36 -0.97
CA ILE A 9 -8.72 -9.20 0.27
C ILE A 9 -8.98 -7.85 0.97
N ASP A 10 -9.93 -7.07 0.45
CA ASP A 10 -10.33 -5.75 0.98
C ASP A 10 -9.15 -4.77 1.17
N ILE A 11 -8.28 -4.65 0.16
CA ILE A 11 -7.12 -3.74 0.17
C ILE A 11 -7.24 -2.70 -0.93
N LEU A 12 -7.14 -1.41 -0.56
CA LEU A 12 -6.91 -0.33 -1.51
C LEU A 12 -5.41 -0.06 -1.61
N ASN A 13 -4.82 -0.30 -2.77
CA ASN A 13 -3.45 0.08 -3.07
C ASN A 13 -3.41 1.38 -3.89
N ILE A 14 -2.55 2.30 -3.47
CA ILE A 14 -2.20 3.52 -4.18
C ILE A 14 -0.72 3.41 -4.55
N GLU A 15 -0.45 3.04 -5.79
CA GLU A 15 0.91 2.95 -6.31
C GLU A 15 1.39 4.34 -6.74
N LEU A 16 2.51 4.79 -6.18
CA LEU A 16 3.08 6.11 -6.45
C LEU A 16 3.99 6.04 -7.69
N HIS A 17 4.97 5.14 -7.67
CA HIS A 17 5.90 4.84 -8.76
C HIS A 17 6.39 3.38 -8.71
N GLU A 18 6.84 2.86 -9.84
CA GLU A 18 7.46 1.54 -9.95
C GLU A 18 8.85 1.51 -9.28
N GLY A 19 9.25 0.34 -8.77
CA GLY A 19 10.58 0.13 -8.22
C GLY A 19 10.73 -1.27 -7.64
N GLU A 20 11.95 -1.63 -7.23
CA GLU A 20 12.21 -2.93 -6.61
C GLU A 20 11.75 -2.92 -5.16
N PHE A 21 10.78 -3.77 -4.84
CA PHE A 21 10.29 -3.95 -3.48
C PHE A 21 11.43 -4.34 -2.52
N GLY A 22 11.50 -3.64 -1.38
CA GLY A 22 12.39 -3.95 -0.28
C GLY A 22 11.64 -4.56 0.90
N TYR A 23 10.79 -3.76 1.55
CA TYR A 23 10.03 -4.14 2.73
C TYR A 23 8.75 -3.33 2.86
N SER A 24 7.85 -3.78 3.75
CA SER A 24 6.65 -3.04 4.11
C SER A 24 6.71 -2.57 5.57
N GLU A 25 6.14 -1.40 5.85
CA GLU A 25 6.04 -0.83 7.20
C GLU A 25 4.61 -0.35 7.48
N GLU A 26 4.02 -0.81 8.60
CA GLU A 26 2.73 -0.31 9.06
C GLU A 26 2.92 1.00 9.82
N ILE A 27 2.47 2.11 9.23
CA ILE A 27 2.65 3.47 9.77
C ILE A 27 1.47 3.95 10.61
N ALA A 28 0.32 3.28 10.47
CA ALA A 28 -0.89 3.47 11.26
C ALA A 28 -1.76 2.21 11.14
N GLU A 29 -2.76 2.07 11.99
CA GLU A 29 -3.65 0.88 11.99
C GLU A 29 -4.29 0.63 10.61
N GLY A 30 -3.81 -0.45 9.97
CA GLY A 30 -4.25 -0.87 8.64
C GLY A 30 -3.78 0.06 7.50
N VAL A 31 -2.72 0.84 7.70
CA VAL A 31 -2.07 1.65 6.66
C VAL A 31 -0.61 1.23 6.55
N ILE A 32 -0.24 0.69 5.41
CA ILE A 32 1.07 0.10 5.14
C ILE A 32 1.73 0.85 3.99
N PHE A 33 3.02 1.12 4.11
CA PHE A 33 3.87 1.55 3.01
C PHE A 33 4.66 0.37 2.46
N ASP A 34 4.69 0.21 1.14
CA ASP A 34 5.71 -0.59 0.49
C ASP A 34 6.89 0.31 0.14
N ILE A 35 8.07 -0.08 0.57
CA ILE A 35 9.30 0.72 0.51
C ILE A 35 10.33 -0.04 -0.33
N SER A 36 11.03 0.68 -1.20
CA SER A 36 12.09 0.12 -2.04
C SER A 36 13.35 -0.24 -1.25
N GLN A 37 14.31 -0.93 -1.87
CA GLN A 37 15.61 -1.19 -1.25
C GLN A 37 16.40 0.09 -0.92
N GLU A 38 16.11 1.18 -1.63
CA GLU A 38 16.71 2.50 -1.47
C GLU A 38 15.96 3.39 -0.45
N GLY A 39 14.82 2.93 0.07
CA GLY A 39 14.01 3.66 1.05
C GLY A 39 12.94 4.57 0.43
N GLU A 40 12.63 4.44 -0.86
CA GLU A 40 11.57 5.21 -1.52
C GLU A 40 10.20 4.55 -1.31
N ILE A 41 9.15 5.34 -1.08
CA ILE A 41 7.78 4.81 -0.92
C ILE A 41 7.21 4.47 -2.30
N LEU A 42 7.06 3.18 -2.58
CA LEU A 42 6.51 2.66 -3.82
C LEU A 42 4.97 2.73 -3.83
N SER A 43 4.35 2.37 -2.70
CA SER A 43 2.90 2.21 -2.60
C SER A 43 2.38 2.55 -1.21
N ILE A 44 1.07 2.79 -1.13
CA ILE A 44 0.31 2.87 0.13
C ILE A 44 -0.82 1.85 0.05
N GLU A 45 -0.84 0.90 0.99
CA GLU A 45 -1.92 -0.06 1.15
C GLU A 45 -2.81 0.33 2.33
N VAL A 46 -4.12 0.35 2.11
CA VAL A 46 -5.12 0.52 3.16
C VAL A 46 -5.94 -0.76 3.27
N LEU A 47 -5.79 -1.44 4.41
CA LEU A 47 -6.50 -2.66 4.74
C LEU A 47 -7.92 -2.38 5.23
N ASP A 48 -8.80 -3.37 5.07
CA ASP A 48 -10.19 -3.34 5.52
C ASP A 48 -10.94 -2.08 5.06
N VAL A 49 -10.65 -1.60 3.84
CA VAL A 49 -11.12 -0.29 3.36
C VAL A 49 -12.66 -0.23 3.32
N ALA A 50 -13.34 -1.34 3.03
CA ALA A 50 -14.79 -1.41 3.03
C ALA A 50 -15.42 -1.31 4.43
N LYS A 51 -14.65 -1.52 5.51
CA LYS A 51 -15.13 -1.34 6.90
C LYS A 51 -14.87 0.05 7.45
N LYS A 52 -14.03 0.85 6.77
CA LYS A 52 -13.73 2.23 7.16
C LYS A 52 -14.80 3.23 6.68
N PHE A 53 -15.80 2.80 5.89
CA PHE A 53 -16.90 3.62 5.35
C PHE A 53 -18.28 2.97 5.48
#